data_AF-A0A837HIE0-F1
#
_entry.id   AF-A0A837HIE0-F1
#
_cell.length_a   1.000
_cell.length_b   1.000
_cell.length_c   1.000
_cell.angle_alpha   90.00
_cell.angle_beta   90.00
_cell.angle_gamma   90.00
#
_symmetry.space_group_name_H-M   'P 1'
#
loop_
_entity.id
_entity.type
_entity.pdbx_description
1 polymer ?
#
loop_
_entity_poly.entity_id
_entity_poly.type
_entity_poly.pdbx_seq_one_letter_code
_entity_poly.pdbx_strand_id
1 'polypeptide(L)'
;MKLVRKNKKGDLQINWICLRDKCAKNCCGAFEDPLPNFVSIEGQERYEIEVLPNEIKKLKNDCKDCIKSNADKGKSYMNLYKDHTCVLLKNGMCSKYEKRPSVCRSYPFYIDLFSGLNIDNSCPGVKKGWTNVSDLHINLSSLIKLYKSHIKNIEKKYVRK
;
A
#
# COMPACT_ATOMS: atom_id res chain seq x y z
N MET A 1 8.51 -23.66 -4.65
CA MET A 1 8.14 -23.06 -5.97
C MET A 1 8.76 -21.66 -6.06
N LYS A 2 9.49 -21.32 -7.13
CA LYS A 2 10.17 -20.02 -7.26
C LYS A 2 9.18 -18.88 -7.49
N LEU A 3 9.34 -17.77 -6.78
CA LEU A 3 8.54 -16.53 -6.95
C LEU A 3 9.12 -15.60 -8.01
N VAL A 4 10.37 -15.79 -8.40
CA VAL A 4 11.10 -14.91 -9.33
C VAL A 4 11.73 -15.77 -10.42
N ARG A 5 11.70 -15.28 -11.66
CA ARG A 5 12.39 -15.89 -12.82
C ARG A 5 12.82 -14.83 -13.82
N LYS A 6 13.60 -15.22 -14.83
CA LYS A 6 13.78 -14.45 -16.06
C LYS A 6 12.90 -15.05 -17.16
N ASN A 7 12.31 -14.20 -18.00
CA ASN A 7 11.60 -14.66 -19.21
C ASN A 7 12.62 -15.02 -20.32
N LYS A 8 12.14 -15.45 -21.51
CA LYS A 8 12.99 -15.79 -22.65
C LYS A 8 13.89 -14.63 -23.14
N LYS A 9 13.50 -13.38 -22.87
CA LYS A 9 14.24 -12.16 -23.21
C LYS A 9 15.22 -11.73 -22.12
N GLY A 10 15.26 -12.44 -20.98
CA GLY A 10 16.11 -12.10 -19.83
C GLY A 10 15.46 -11.15 -18.82
N ASP A 11 14.23 -10.67 -19.06
CA ASP A 11 13.56 -9.72 -18.16
C ASP A 11 13.12 -10.41 -16.87
N LEU A 12 13.26 -9.70 -15.76
CA LEU A 12 12.83 -10.17 -14.46
C LEU A 12 11.30 -10.25 -14.39
N GLN A 13 10.78 -11.40 -13.96
CA GLN A 13 9.37 -11.62 -13.70
C GLN A 13 9.15 -12.09 -12.27
N ILE A 14 8.02 -11.67 -11.70
CA ILE A 14 7.52 -12.17 -10.42
C ILE A 14 6.24 -12.99 -10.63
N ASN A 15 6.05 -14.04 -9.85
CA ASN A 15 4.85 -14.86 -9.88
C ASN A 15 3.74 -14.22 -9.06
N TRP A 16 3.22 -13.10 -9.56
CA TRP A 16 2.12 -12.35 -8.99
C TRP A 16 1.31 -11.65 -10.09
N ILE A 17 -0.01 -11.60 -9.91
CA ILE A 17 -0.93 -10.74 -10.68
C ILE A 17 -1.96 -10.09 -9.73
N CYS A 18 -2.39 -8.86 -10.00
CA CYS A 18 -3.49 -8.27 -9.24
C CYS A 18 -4.83 -8.84 -9.70
N LEU A 19 -5.56 -9.52 -8.80
CA LEU A 19 -6.86 -10.13 -9.11
C LEU A 19 -8.04 -9.16 -9.05
N ARG A 20 -7.84 -7.93 -8.58
CA ARG A 20 -8.88 -6.89 -8.47
C ARG A 20 -10.10 -7.38 -7.67
N ASP A 21 -11.28 -7.38 -8.29
CA ASP A 21 -12.56 -7.84 -7.75
C ASP A 21 -12.61 -9.34 -7.48
N LYS A 22 -11.67 -10.11 -8.04
CA LYS A 22 -11.57 -11.57 -7.85
C LYS A 22 -10.68 -11.97 -6.66
N CYS A 23 -10.23 -11.02 -5.86
CA CYS A 23 -9.47 -11.30 -4.64
C CYS A 23 -10.38 -11.95 -3.57
N ALA A 24 -10.03 -13.16 -3.11
CA ALA A 24 -10.73 -13.81 -2.00
C ALA A 24 -10.66 -12.99 -0.69
N LYS A 25 -9.56 -12.28 -0.46
CA LYS A 25 -9.39 -11.25 0.58
C LYS A 25 -8.92 -9.97 -0.08
N ASN A 26 -9.74 -8.92 -0.01
CA ASN A 26 -9.46 -7.66 -0.71
C ASN A 26 -8.49 -6.80 0.09
N CYS A 27 -7.53 -6.14 -0.58
CA CYS A 27 -6.61 -5.20 0.07
C CYS A 27 -7.27 -3.90 0.56
N CYS A 28 -8.59 -3.76 0.36
CA CYS A 28 -9.44 -2.69 0.91
C CYS A 28 -10.46 -3.21 1.93
N GLY A 29 -10.49 -4.53 2.17
CA GLY A 29 -11.41 -5.18 3.11
C GLY A 29 -10.91 -5.11 4.54
N ALA A 30 -11.60 -5.79 5.45
CA ALA A 30 -11.21 -5.86 6.85
C ALA A 30 -9.74 -6.30 7.00
N PHE A 31 -8.94 -5.44 7.62
CA PHE A 31 -7.56 -5.75 7.95
C PHE A 31 -7.53 -6.42 9.32
N GLU A 32 -6.96 -7.61 9.35
CA GLU A 32 -6.36 -8.12 10.59
C GLU A 32 -4.97 -7.51 10.70
N ASP A 33 -4.45 -7.47 11.93
CA ASP A 33 -3.12 -6.98 12.20
C ASP A 33 -2.06 -7.72 11.35
N PRO A 34 -1.45 -7.06 10.34
CA PRO A 34 -0.63 -7.75 9.35
C PRO A 34 0.76 -8.13 9.88
N LEU A 35 1.17 -7.56 11.03
CA LEU A 35 2.54 -7.67 11.53
C LEU A 35 2.53 -7.73 13.06
N PRO A 36 2.00 -8.81 13.68
CA PRO A 36 1.78 -8.90 15.12
C PRO A 36 3.01 -8.50 15.95
N ASN A 37 4.20 -8.82 15.43
CA ASN A 37 5.48 -8.63 16.11
C ASN A 37 6.12 -7.23 15.93
N PHE A 38 5.49 -6.27 15.24
CA PHE A 38 6.11 -4.96 14.92
C PHE A 38 5.37 -3.75 15.50
N VAL A 39 5.84 -3.16 16.59
CA VAL A 39 5.19 -1.98 17.18
C VAL A 39 5.66 -0.69 16.50
N SER A 40 4.72 0.21 16.19
CA SER A 40 5.08 1.57 15.74
C SER A 40 5.52 2.42 16.92
N ILE A 41 6.76 2.90 16.90
CA ILE A 41 7.28 3.86 17.90
C ILE A 41 6.65 5.25 17.77
N GLU A 42 5.95 5.52 16.66
CA GLU A 42 5.22 6.78 16.43
C GLU A 42 3.72 6.65 16.78
N GLY A 43 3.30 5.53 17.38
CA GLY A 43 1.90 5.29 17.73
C GLY A 43 0.96 5.16 16.52
N GLN A 44 1.50 4.80 15.36
CA GLN A 44 0.70 4.57 14.16
C GLN A 44 -0.06 3.24 14.28
N GLU A 45 -1.37 3.27 14.06
CA GLU A 45 -2.20 2.07 14.09
C GLU A 45 -1.98 1.29 12.77
N ARG A 46 -1.97 -0.04 12.84
CA ARG A 46 -1.56 -0.87 11.70
C ARG A 46 -2.61 -0.95 10.58
N TYR A 47 -3.85 -0.55 10.84
CA TYR A 47 -4.91 -0.42 9.83
C TYR A 47 -5.02 0.99 9.23
N GLU A 48 -4.24 1.98 9.71
CA GLU A 48 -4.31 3.35 9.18
C GLU A 48 -3.74 3.43 7.75
N ILE A 49 -4.61 3.74 6.79
CA ILE A 49 -4.23 3.95 5.38
C ILE A 49 -3.81 5.42 5.19
N GLU A 50 -2.52 5.72 5.32
CA GLU A 50 -1.98 7.08 5.17
C GLU A 50 -2.21 7.64 3.75
N VAL A 51 -2.65 8.90 3.70
CA VAL A 51 -2.80 9.70 2.49
C VAL A 51 -1.74 10.78 2.48
N LEU A 52 -0.83 10.71 1.51
CA LEU A 52 0.26 11.68 1.39
C LEU A 52 -0.29 13.09 1.11
N PRO A 53 0.36 14.16 1.61
CA PRO A 53 -0.14 15.54 1.48
C PRO A 53 -0.46 15.96 0.04
N ASN A 54 0.37 15.56 -0.93
CA ASN A 54 0.16 15.88 -2.34
C ASN A 54 -0.95 15.05 -3.02
N GLU A 55 -1.54 14.09 -2.33
CA GLU A 55 -2.65 13.24 -2.82
C GLU A 55 -4.01 13.70 -2.27
N ILE A 56 -4.01 14.47 -1.17
CA ILE A 56 -5.22 14.93 -0.48
C ILE A 56 -6.15 15.69 -1.42
N LYS A 57 -5.63 16.71 -2.14
CA LYS A 57 -6.46 17.54 -3.03
C LYS A 57 -7.13 16.69 -4.12
N LYS A 58 -6.37 15.78 -4.74
CA LYS A 58 -6.87 14.88 -5.79
C LYS A 58 -7.99 13.99 -5.26
N LEU A 59 -7.79 13.38 -4.09
CA LEU A 59 -8.77 12.48 -3.49
C LEU A 59 -10.02 13.23 -3.00
N LYS A 60 -9.87 14.39 -2.36
CA LYS A 60 -11.01 15.21 -1.90
C LYS A 60 -11.90 15.69 -3.04
N ASN A 61 -11.33 15.97 -4.21
CA ASN A 61 -12.12 16.31 -5.41
C ASN A 61 -13.01 15.15 -5.86
N ASP A 62 -12.56 13.91 -5.66
CA ASP A 62 -13.29 12.71 -6.06
C ASP A 62 -14.23 12.17 -4.98
N CYS A 63 -13.97 12.53 -3.73
CA CYS A 63 -14.64 12.02 -2.55
C CYS A 63 -14.25 12.87 -1.33
N LYS A 64 -15.14 13.78 -0.93
CA LYS A 64 -14.88 14.74 0.16
C LYS A 64 -14.72 14.06 1.52
N ASP A 65 -15.50 13.01 1.75
CA ASP A 65 -15.68 12.40 3.08
C ASP A 65 -14.90 11.09 3.27
N CYS A 66 -14.02 10.70 2.35
CA CYS A 66 -13.20 9.49 2.54
C CYS A 66 -11.82 9.77 3.13
N ILE A 67 -11.51 11.02 3.49
CA ILE A 67 -10.26 11.35 4.17
C ILE A 67 -10.58 11.98 5.52
N LYS A 68 -10.02 11.42 6.59
CA LYS A 68 -9.92 12.07 7.89
C LYS A 68 -8.54 12.66 8.09
N SER A 69 -8.48 13.79 8.78
CA SER A 69 -7.22 14.34 9.28
C SER A 69 -7.07 13.97 10.75
N ASN A 70 -5.89 13.54 11.15
CA ASN A 70 -5.53 13.34 12.55
C ASN A 70 -4.62 14.51 12.95
N ALA A 71 -5.17 15.44 13.74
CA ALA A 71 -4.46 16.65 14.16
C ALA A 71 -3.23 16.30 15.02
N ASP A 72 -3.36 15.32 15.92
CA ASP A 72 -2.30 14.90 16.84
C ASP A 72 -1.09 14.30 16.11
N LYS A 73 -1.36 13.55 15.04
CA LYS A 73 -0.31 12.95 14.19
C LYS A 73 0.16 13.85 13.05
N GLY A 74 -0.52 14.99 12.81
CA GLY A 74 -0.24 15.86 11.65
C GLY A 74 -0.38 15.18 10.29
N LYS A 75 -1.17 14.11 10.21
CA LYS A 75 -1.30 13.22 9.03
C LYS A 75 -2.76 13.09 8.59
N SER A 76 -2.96 12.70 7.34
CA SER A 76 -4.28 12.39 6.78
C SER A 76 -4.37 10.91 6.43
N TYR A 77 -5.56 10.34 6.58
CA TYR A 77 -5.82 8.91 6.41
C TYR A 77 -7.13 8.68 5.69
N MET A 78 -7.27 7.54 5.02
CA MET A 78 -8.57 7.10 4.53
C MET A 78 -9.52 6.85 5.69
N ASN A 79 -10.80 7.19 5.49
CA ASN A 79 -11.87 6.76 6.39
C ASN A 79 -12.13 5.26 6.22
N LEU A 80 -12.30 4.59 7.36
CA LEU A 80 -12.61 3.17 7.45
C LEU A 80 -13.90 3.02 8.26
N TYR A 81 -14.64 1.95 8.00
CA TYR A 81 -15.72 1.48 8.88
C TYR A 81 -15.13 0.86 10.16
N LYS A 82 -16.01 0.51 11.12
CA LYS A 82 -15.62 -0.03 12.43
C LYS A 82 -14.85 -1.35 12.34
N ASP A 83 -15.07 -2.12 11.28
CA ASP A 83 -14.37 -3.38 10.97
C ASP A 83 -13.05 -3.16 10.20
N HIS A 84 -12.60 -1.91 10.10
CA HIS A 84 -11.44 -1.47 9.32
C HIS A 84 -11.59 -1.61 7.79
N THR A 85 -12.79 -1.91 7.28
CA THR A 85 -13.04 -1.89 5.84
C THR A 85 -12.98 -0.46 5.30
N CYS A 86 -12.31 -0.25 4.17
CA CYS A 86 -12.22 1.07 3.55
C CYS A 86 -13.57 1.52 2.96
N VAL A 87 -13.96 2.78 3.22
CA VAL A 87 -15.23 3.34 2.72
C VAL A 87 -15.37 3.38 1.19
N LEU A 88 -14.26 3.22 0.47
CA LEU A 88 -14.24 3.16 -0.99
C LEU A 88 -14.43 1.75 -1.55
N LEU A 89 -14.49 0.70 -0.73
CA LEU A 89 -14.77 -0.66 -1.19
C LEU A 89 -16.25 -0.78 -1.60
N LYS A 90 -16.49 -1.09 -2.88
CA LYS A 90 -17.83 -1.33 -3.45
C LYS A 90 -17.77 -2.54 -4.36
N ASN A 91 -18.70 -3.48 -4.20
CA ASN A 91 -18.82 -4.68 -5.05
C ASN A 91 -17.48 -5.43 -5.21
N GLY A 92 -16.73 -5.62 -4.11
CA GLY A 92 -15.45 -6.33 -4.13
C GLY A 92 -14.27 -5.56 -4.73
N MET A 93 -14.42 -4.27 -5.07
CA MET A 93 -13.32 -3.47 -5.63
C MET A 93 -13.31 -2.03 -5.09
N CYS A 94 -12.15 -1.39 -5.09
CA CYS A 94 -12.08 0.03 -4.79
C CYS A 94 -12.80 0.85 -5.88
N SER A 95 -13.83 1.60 -5.50
CA SER A 95 -14.59 2.50 -6.37
C SER A 95 -13.76 3.63 -7.00
N LYS A 96 -12.53 3.86 -6.51
CA LYS A 96 -11.56 4.82 -7.04
C LYS A 96 -10.22 4.16 -7.37
N TYR A 97 -10.24 2.95 -7.92
CA TYR A 97 -9.06 2.09 -8.12
C TYR A 97 -7.86 2.81 -8.78
N GLU A 98 -8.07 3.56 -9.86
CA GLU A 98 -6.98 4.27 -10.56
C GLU A 98 -6.43 5.49 -9.80
N LYS A 99 -7.17 5.98 -8.81
CA LYS A 99 -6.82 7.18 -8.03
C LYS A 99 -6.47 6.87 -6.58
N ARG A 100 -6.29 5.59 -6.24
CA ARG A 100 -5.94 5.13 -4.90
C ARG A 100 -4.73 5.88 -4.31
N PRO A 101 -4.67 6.09 -2.99
CA PRO A 101 -3.48 6.61 -2.32
C PRO A 101 -2.23 5.78 -2.63
N SER A 102 -1.05 6.37 -2.47
CA SER A 102 0.21 5.65 -2.70
C SER A 102 0.29 4.34 -1.92
N VAL A 103 -0.11 4.31 -0.64
CA VAL A 103 -0.07 3.10 0.21
C VAL A 103 -0.92 1.96 -0.35
N CYS A 104 -2.08 2.27 -0.92
CA CYS A 104 -2.94 1.28 -1.55
C CYS A 104 -2.40 0.84 -2.93
N ARG A 105 -1.69 1.71 -3.64
CA ARG A 105 -1.06 1.38 -4.93
C ARG A 105 0.21 0.56 -4.77
N SER A 106 0.96 0.75 -3.69
CA SER A 106 2.19 0.01 -3.45
C SER A 106 1.93 -1.43 -3.01
N TYR A 107 0.80 -1.72 -2.35
CA TYR A 107 0.45 -3.10 -1.98
C TYR A 107 0.42 -4.02 -3.21
N PRO A 108 1.01 -5.24 -3.15
CA PRO A 108 1.56 -5.92 -1.96
C PRO A 108 3.07 -5.72 -1.70
N PHE A 109 3.71 -4.73 -2.30
CA PHE A 109 5.15 -4.54 -2.21
C PHE A 109 5.57 -3.73 -0.99
N TYR A 110 6.72 -4.09 -0.41
CA TYR A 110 7.37 -3.35 0.67
C TYR A 110 8.90 -3.46 0.58
N ILE A 111 9.62 -2.62 1.32
CA ILE A 111 11.08 -2.67 1.43
C ILE A 111 11.43 -3.20 2.81
N ASP A 112 12.14 -4.32 2.83
CA ASP A 112 12.74 -4.93 4.01
C ASP A 112 14.22 -4.54 4.12
N LEU A 113 14.72 -4.46 5.35
CA LEU A 113 16.10 -4.07 5.63
C LEU A 113 17.12 -5.08 5.07
N PHE A 114 16.84 -6.38 5.13
CA PHE A 114 17.81 -7.43 4.81
C PHE A 114 17.70 -7.93 3.37
N SER A 115 16.48 -7.91 2.83
CA SER A 115 16.17 -8.51 1.52
C SER A 115 15.74 -7.50 0.46
N GLY A 116 15.63 -6.22 0.82
CA GLY A 116 15.29 -5.15 -0.12
C GLY A 116 13.82 -5.23 -0.56
N LEU A 117 13.56 -5.23 -1.87
CA LEU A 117 12.19 -5.25 -2.39
C LEU A 117 11.52 -6.60 -2.17
N ASN A 118 10.42 -6.58 -1.42
CA ASN A 118 9.64 -7.76 -1.03
C ASN A 118 8.18 -7.64 -1.43
N ILE A 119 7.49 -8.77 -1.33
CA ILE A 119 6.06 -8.91 -1.57
C ILE A 119 5.39 -9.64 -0.41
N ASP A 120 4.24 -9.14 0.02
CA ASP A 120 3.37 -9.84 0.97
C ASP A 120 2.84 -11.12 0.35
N ASN A 121 3.38 -12.26 0.81
CA ASN A 121 3.04 -13.59 0.31
C ASN A 121 1.61 -14.04 0.71
N SER A 122 0.92 -13.29 1.56
CA SER A 122 -0.50 -13.50 1.85
C SER A 122 -1.43 -12.92 0.77
N CYS A 123 -0.91 -12.07 -0.12
CA CYS A 123 -1.69 -11.51 -1.21
C CYS A 123 -2.27 -12.63 -2.11
N PRO A 124 -3.59 -12.68 -2.35
CA PRO A 124 -4.22 -13.75 -3.15
C PRO A 124 -3.70 -13.85 -4.59
N GLY A 125 -3.10 -12.79 -5.10
CA GLY A 125 -2.49 -12.72 -6.42
C GLY A 125 -1.14 -13.43 -6.55
N VAL A 126 -0.50 -13.76 -5.43
CA VAL A 126 0.79 -14.48 -5.42
C VAL A 126 0.55 -15.90 -5.93
N LYS A 127 1.45 -16.37 -6.81
CA LYS A 127 1.39 -17.68 -7.49
C LYS A 127 0.22 -17.82 -8.48
N LYS A 128 -0.39 -16.72 -8.93
CA LYS A 128 -1.52 -16.74 -9.88
C LYS A 128 -1.15 -16.39 -11.32
N GLY A 129 0.10 -15.99 -11.57
CA GLY A 129 0.54 -15.60 -12.91
C GLY A 129 1.86 -14.85 -12.86
N TRP A 130 2.49 -14.63 -14.02
CA TRP A 130 3.78 -13.97 -14.11
C TRP A 130 3.64 -12.55 -14.65
N THR A 131 4.20 -11.57 -13.93
CA THR A 131 4.24 -10.15 -14.33
C THR A 131 5.69 -9.71 -14.50
N ASN A 132 6.00 -8.94 -15.56
CA ASN A 132 7.33 -8.37 -15.71
C ASN A 132 7.50 -7.25 -14.68
N VAL A 133 8.69 -7.17 -14.07
CA VAL A 133 8.96 -6.13 -13.06
C VAL A 133 8.88 -4.72 -13.65
N SER A 134 9.16 -4.55 -14.94
CA SER A 134 8.97 -3.29 -15.68
C SER A 134 7.53 -2.78 -15.64
N ASP A 135 6.55 -3.68 -15.61
CA ASP A 135 5.13 -3.35 -15.65
C ASP A 135 4.64 -2.82 -14.29
N LEU A 136 5.44 -3.02 -13.23
CA LEU A 136 5.14 -2.61 -11.86
C LEU A 136 5.54 -1.17 -11.55
N HIS A 137 5.96 -0.38 -12.55
CA HIS A 137 6.49 0.96 -12.36
C HIS A 137 5.57 1.87 -11.50
N ILE A 138 4.25 1.78 -11.66
CA ILE A 138 3.29 2.57 -10.85
C ILE A 138 3.32 2.13 -9.38
N ASN A 139 3.32 0.83 -9.12
CA ASN A 139 3.35 0.27 -7.77
C ASN A 139 4.67 0.65 -7.08
N LEU A 140 5.80 0.42 -7.75
CA LEU A 140 7.13 0.69 -7.21
C LEU A 140 7.39 2.19 -7.03
N SER A 141 6.92 3.04 -7.95
CA SER A 141 7.00 4.50 -7.78
C SER A 141 6.18 4.98 -6.58
N SER A 142 5.00 4.38 -6.37
CA SER A 142 4.14 4.70 -5.22
C SER A 142 4.79 4.25 -3.90
N LEU A 143 5.43 3.08 -3.89
CA LEU A 143 6.21 2.54 -2.76
C LEU A 143 7.36 3.48 -2.38
N ILE A 144 8.21 3.83 -3.36
CA ILE A 144 9.36 4.74 -3.15
C ILE A 144 8.89 6.08 -2.59
N LYS A 145 7.77 6.61 -3.10
CA LYS A 145 7.20 7.88 -2.62
C LYS A 145 6.80 7.83 -1.14
N LEU A 146 6.21 6.72 -0.68
CA LEU A 146 5.87 6.52 0.74
C LEU A 146 7.11 6.48 1.60
N TYR A 147 8.08 5.63 1.25
CA TYR A 147 9.31 5.48 2.03
C TYR A 147 10.09 6.79 2.12
N LYS A 148 10.18 7.55 1.01
CA LYS A 148 10.77 8.91 1.05
C LYS A 148 10.04 9.85 1.99
N SER A 149 8.71 9.80 2.05
CA SER A 149 7.92 10.59 2.99
C SER A 149 8.22 10.21 4.44
N HIS A 150 8.24 8.89 4.74
CA HIS A 150 8.55 8.39 6.08
C HIS A 150 9.98 8.76 6.52
N ILE A 151 10.99 8.54 5.67
CA ILE A 151 12.37 8.91 5.94
C ILE A 151 12.48 10.40 6.23
N LYS A 152 11.87 11.26 5.40
CA LYS A 152 11.88 12.72 5.61
C LYS A 152 11.28 13.11 6.96
N ASN A 153 10.20 12.45 7.38
CA ASN A 153 9.57 12.71 8.67
C ASN A 153 10.46 12.27 9.84
N ILE A 154 11.08 11.09 9.73
CA ILE A 154 12.01 10.57 10.73
C ILE A 154 13.23 11.50 10.84
N GLU A 155 13.83 11.91 9.72
CA GLU A 155 14.94 12.87 9.69
C GLU A 155 14.58 14.17 10.40
N LYS A 156 13.42 14.74 10.08
CA LYS A 156 12.95 16.00 10.66
C LYS A 156 12.73 15.89 12.18
N LYS A 157 12.23 14.75 12.65
CA LYS A 157 11.81 14.59 14.05
C LYS A 157 12.94 14.12 14.97
N TYR A 158 13.86 13.31 14.46
CA TYR A 158 14.83 12.60 15.28
C TYR A 158 16.29 12.85 14.92
N VAL A 159 16.59 13.35 13.71
CA VAL A 159 17.98 13.52 13.25
C VAL A 159 18.40 14.98 13.18
N ARG A 160 17.60 15.83 12.53
CA ARG A 160 17.87 17.26 12.40
C ARG A 160 17.26 17.98 13.60
N LYS A 161 18.07 18.17 14.65
CA LYS A 161 17.80 19.14 15.73
C LYS A 161 18.22 20.53 15.30
#